data_AF-A0A3M1BAP1-F1
#
_entry.id   AF-A0A3M1BAP1-F1
#
_cell.length_a   1.000
_cell.length_b   1.000
_cell.length_c   1.000
_cell.angle_alpha   90.00
_cell.angle_beta   90.00
_cell.angle_gamma   90.00
#
_symmetry.space_group_name_H-M   'P 1'
#
loop_
_entity.id
_entity.type
_entity.pdbx_description
1 polymer ?
#
loop_
_entity_poly.entity_id
_entity_poly.type
_entity_poly.pdbx_seq_one_letter_code
_entity_poly.pdbx_strand_id
1 'polypeptide(L)' 'GNASKEQVAAMLKHTLAISLEDSKLDATDALATALCHYYQSKKLPGAGKSYSGWDAFLKDNPDRVR' A
#
# COMPACT_ATOMS: atom_id res chain seq x y z
N GLY A 1 -8.89 6.47 -2.99
CA GLY A 1 -9.05 5.90 -1.65
C GLY A 1 -10.53 5.85 -1.33
N ASN A 2 -11.14 4.68 -1.48
CA ASN A 2 -12.58 4.46 -1.26
C ASN A 2 -12.84 3.44 -0.14
N ALA A 3 -11.85 3.22 0.73
CA ALA A 3 -11.98 2.32 1.88
C ALA A 3 -12.60 3.08 3.06
N SER A 4 -13.50 2.45 3.79
CA SER A 4 -14.10 3.03 5.00
C SER A 4 -13.13 3.03 6.19
N LYS A 5 -13.41 3.83 7.22
CA LYS A 5 -12.56 3.91 8.42
C LYS A 5 -12.46 2.57 9.15
N GLU A 6 -13.54 1.81 9.15
CA GLU A 6 -13.63 0.48 9.75
C GLU A 6 -12.81 -0.53 8.95
N GLN A 7 -12.83 -0.44 7.62
CA GLN A 7 -12.00 -1.27 6.75
C GLN A 7 -10.50 -0.99 6.94
N VAL A 8 -10.12 0.29 7.12
CA VAL A 8 -8.74 0.67 7.43
C VAL A 8 -8.34 0.14 8.82
N ALA A 9 -9.19 0.28 9.84
CA ALA A 9 -8.91 -0.25 11.17
C ALA A 9 -8.75 -1.77 11.18
N ALA A 10 -9.64 -2.50 10.49
CA ALA A 10 -9.55 -3.95 10.35
C ALA A 10 -8.26 -4.38 9.62
N MET A 11 -7.90 -3.68 8.56
CA MET A 11 -6.65 -3.90 7.83
C MET A 11 -5.42 -3.70 8.72
N LEU A 12 -5.41 -2.65 9.54
CA LEU A 12 -4.31 -2.35 10.46
C LEU A 12 -4.22 -3.38 11.60
N LYS A 13 -5.35 -3.81 12.18
CA LYS A 13 -5.38 -4.90 13.17
C LYS A 13 -4.73 -6.16 12.62
N HIS A 14 -5.09 -6.55 11.39
CA HIS A 14 -4.55 -7.76 10.76
C HIS A 14 -3.07 -7.61 10.40
N THR A 15 -2.67 -6.46 9.85
CA THR A 15 -1.30 -6.23 9.35
C THR A 15 -0.27 -6.12 10.48
N LEU A 16 -0.66 -5.50 11.60
CA LEU A 16 0.24 -5.27 12.73
C LEU A 16 -0.01 -6.22 13.91
N ALA A 17 -1.01 -7.10 13.82
CA ALA A 17 -1.44 -8.00 14.90
C ALA A 17 -1.69 -7.27 16.23
N ILE A 18 -2.27 -6.06 16.16
CA ILE A 18 -2.61 -5.22 17.33
C ILE A 18 -4.12 -5.10 17.49
N SER A 19 -4.61 -4.97 18.72
CA SER A 19 -6.00 -4.62 18.98
C SER A 19 -6.18 -3.10 18.95
N LEU A 20 -7.10 -2.64 18.11
CA LEU A 20 -7.52 -1.24 17.94
C LEU A 20 -8.94 -1.00 18.48
N GLU A 21 -9.41 -1.84 19.42
CA GLU A 21 -10.81 -1.83 19.90
C GLU A 21 -11.18 -0.58 20.69
N ASP A 22 -10.23 0.03 21.39
CA ASP A 22 -10.42 1.26 22.19
C ASP A 22 -9.61 2.46 21.67
N SER A 23 -8.94 2.32 20.52
CA SER A 23 -8.13 3.41 19.96
C SER A 23 -9.01 4.46 19.31
N LYS A 24 -8.80 5.73 19.66
CA LYS A 24 -9.43 6.87 18.97
C LYS A 24 -9.13 6.81 17.48
N LEU A 25 -10.10 7.18 16.65
CA LEU A 25 -9.98 7.18 15.19
C LEU A 25 -8.74 7.95 14.69
N ASP A 26 -8.36 9.03 15.37
CA ASP A 26 -7.15 9.80 15.05
C ASP A 26 -5.85 8.99 15.20
N ALA A 27 -5.79 8.06 16.17
CA ALA A 27 -4.64 7.18 16.36
C ALA A 27 -4.53 6.15 15.23
N THR A 28 -5.68 5.66 14.76
CA THR A 28 -5.76 4.76 13.59
C THR A 28 -5.29 5.46 12.32
N ASP A 29 -5.66 6.73 12.10
CA ASP A 29 -5.25 7.51 10.93
C ASP A 29 -3.74 7.84 10.95
N ALA A 30 -3.19 8.18 12.12
CA ALA A 30 -1.76 8.38 12.31
C ALA A 30 -0.96 7.09 12.00
N LEU A 31 -1.45 5.95 12.48
CA LEU A 31 -0.83 4.65 12.27
C LEU A 31 -0.97 4.17 10.81
N ALA A 32 -2.11 4.43 10.16
CA ALA A 32 -2.29 4.21 8.71
C ALA A 32 -1.27 5.02 7.89
N THR A 33 -1.06 6.28 8.26
CA THR A 33 -0.12 7.17 7.59
C THR A 33 1.32 6.69 7.77
N ALA A 34 1.70 6.29 8.99
CA ALA A 34 3.02 5.72 9.27
C ALA A 34 3.26 4.42 8.49
N LEU A 35 2.27 3.52 8.43
CA LEU A 35 2.35 2.28 7.66
C LEU A 35 2.48 2.55 6.16
N CYS A 36 1.72 3.51 5.64
CA CYS A 36 1.81 3.94 4.25
C CYS A 36 3.20 4.47 3.91
N HIS A 37 3.76 5.33 4.77
CA HIS A 37 5.13 5.84 4.61
C HIS A 37 6.17 4.74 4.72
N TYR A 38 5.99 3.77 5.61
CA TYR A 38 6.86 2.60 5.74
C TYR A 38 6.90 1.76 4.45
N TYR A 39 5.74 1.48 3.85
CA TYR A 39 5.70 0.73 2.58
C TYR A 39 6.25 1.51 1.39
N GLN A 40 6.11 2.84 1.38
CA GLN A 40 6.70 3.68 0.33
C GLN A 40 8.22 3.85 0.49
N SER A 41 8.70 3.95 1.74
CA SER A 41 10.13 4.12 2.04
C SER A 41 10.92 2.83 1.89
N LYS A 42 10.29 1.68 2.14
CA LYS A 42 10.82 0.38 1.69
C LYS A 42 10.67 0.26 0.18
N LYS A 43 11.66 0.76 -0.58
CA LYS A 43 11.87 0.26 -1.94
C LYS A 43 11.91 -1.26 -1.86
N LEU A 44 10.96 -1.96 -2.49
CA LEU A 44 10.97 -3.42 -2.53
C LEU A 44 12.36 -3.86 -3.02
N PRO A 45 13.07 -4.74 -2.30
CA PRO A 45 14.25 -5.38 -2.85
C PRO A 45 13.82 -6.11 -4.13
N GLY A 46 14.28 -5.63 -5.29
CA GLY A 46 13.81 -6.12 -6.58
C GLY A 46 12.61 -5.39 -7.18
N ALA A 47 12.31 -4.15 -6.76
CA ALA A 47 11.44 -3.26 -7.54
C ALA A 47 12.00 -3.20 -8.97
N GLY A 48 11.34 -3.93 -9.87
CA GLY A 48 11.74 -4.08 -11.26
C GLY A 48 11.80 -2.73 -11.96
N LYS A 49 12.31 -2.72 -13.20
CA LYS A 49 12.44 -1.51 -14.01
C LYS A 49 11.16 -0.65 -13.90
N SER A 50 11.33 0.58 -13.45
CA SER A 50 10.28 1.58 -13.47
C SER A 50 10.09 2.06 -14.90
N TYR A 51 8.94 1.79 -15.50
CA TYR A 51 8.62 2.28 -16.84
C TYR A 51 8.05 3.69 -16.76
N SER A 52 8.54 4.59 -17.61
CA SER A 52 8.07 5.98 -17.69
C SER A 52 6.71 6.12 -18.40
N GLY A 53 6.18 5.04 -18.97
CA GLY A 53 4.89 5.02 -19.63
C GLY A 53 4.53 3.64 -20.16
N TRP A 54 3.28 3.50 -20.61
CA TRP A 54 2.74 2.25 -21.13
C TRP A 54 3.52 1.73 -22.34
N ASP A 55 3.98 2.64 -23.21
CA ASP A 55 4.78 2.32 -24.38
C ASP A 55 6.13 1.66 -24.03
N ALA A 56 6.81 2.18 -22.99
CA ALA A 56 8.05 1.61 -22.48
C ALA A 56 7.84 0.25 -21.81
N PHE A 57 6.70 0.07 -21.13
CA PHE A 57 6.32 -1.21 -20.54
C PHE A 57 6.05 -2.28 -21.60
N LEU A 58 5.31 -1.94 -22.67
CA LEU A 58 5.00 -2.86 -23.76
C LEU A 58 6.23 -3.27 -24.57
N LYS A 59 7.20 -2.37 -24.76
CA LYS A 59 8.49 -2.70 -25.42
C LYS A 59 9.27 -3.79 -24.67
N ASP A 60 9.28 -3.73 -23.35
CA ASP A 60 9.95 -4.75 -22.51
C ASP A 60 9.06 -5.99 -22.24
N ASN A 61 7.76 -5.95 -22.60
CA ASN A 61 6.78 -7.04 -22.38
C ASN A 61 5.88 -7.26 -23.61
N PRO A 62 6.44 -7.66 -24.77
CA PRO A 62 5.69 -7.77 -26.02
C PRO A 62 4.60 -8.85 -26.01
N ASP A 63 4.68 -9.81 -25.10
CA ASP A 63 3.74 -10.92 -24.89
C ASP A 63 2.47 -10.53 -24.12
N ARG A 64 2.44 -9.35 -23.51
CA ARG A 64 1.30 -8.89 -22.69
C ARG A 64 0.21 -8.16 -23.48
N VAL A 65 0.38 -8.02 -24.81
CA VAL A 65 -0.65 -7.50 -25.70
C VAL A 65 -1.52 -8.67 -26.17
N ARG A 66 -2.78 -8.71 -25.73
CA ARG A 66 -3.85 -9.57 -26.26
C ARG A 66 -5.09 -8.74 -26.54
#